data_AF-A0A2V8G2Q2-F1
#
_entry.id   AF-A0A2V8G2Q2-F1
#
_cell.length_a   1.000
_cell.length_b   1.000
_cell.length_c   1.000
_cell.angle_alpha   90.00
_cell.angle_beta   90.00
_cell.angle_gamma   90.00
#
_symmetry.space_group_name_H-M   'P 1'
#
loop_
_entity.id
_entity.type
_entity.pdbx_description
1 polymer ?
#
loop_
_entity_poly.entity_id
_entity_poly.type
_entity_poly.pdbx_seq_one_letter_code
_entity_poly.pdbx_strand_id
1 'polypeptide(L)'
;MATFRCNGNESGFSLAETIIATGIMAASIAGLGQLFAVSVLSNRTARNTTFASVLATQKMEQLRGLTYGFDTLGLPLTDTSSNLAVNPLSPTGGKGLSPSPTGALRANTDGYVDYLDVYGKTVGTGGTTIP
;
A
#
# COMPACT_ATOMS: atom_id res chain seq x y z
N MET A 1 -43.98 -60.74 -0.72
CA MET A 1 -43.40 -60.70 -2.08
C MET A 1 -43.02 -59.26 -2.37
N ALA A 2 -41.74 -58.90 -2.24
CA ALA A 2 -41.26 -57.53 -2.46
C ALA A 2 -40.66 -57.42 -3.86
N THR A 3 -41.15 -56.48 -4.66
CA THR A 3 -40.69 -56.21 -6.03
C THR A 3 -39.60 -55.13 -6.01
N PHE A 4 -38.38 -55.51 -6.36
CA PHE A 4 -37.27 -54.58 -6.62
C PHE A 4 -37.51 -53.89 -7.96
N ARG A 5 -37.70 -52.58 -7.95
CA ARG A 5 -37.79 -51.75 -9.17
C ARG A 5 -36.40 -51.21 -9.49
N CYS A 6 -35.76 -51.73 -10.55
CA CYS A 6 -34.57 -51.12 -11.13
C CYS A 6 -35.00 -49.86 -11.91
N ASN A 7 -34.47 -48.69 -11.53
CA ASN A 7 -34.78 -47.44 -12.23
C ASN A 7 -33.95 -47.38 -13.52
N GLY A 8 -34.59 -47.53 -14.68
CA GLY A 8 -33.95 -47.75 -15.99
C GLY A 8 -33.26 -46.54 -16.62
N ASN A 9 -32.60 -45.69 -15.85
CA ASN A 9 -31.97 -44.46 -16.36
C ASN A 9 -30.52 -44.25 -15.88
N GLU A 10 -29.82 -45.35 -15.58
CA GLU A 10 -28.39 -45.36 -15.23
C GLU A 10 -27.52 -45.27 -16.50
N SER A 11 -27.59 -44.16 -17.22
CA SER A 11 -26.70 -43.90 -18.35
C SER A 11 -25.37 -43.34 -17.81
N GLY A 12 -24.29 -44.11 -17.95
CA GLY A 12 -22.93 -43.63 -17.70
C GLY A 12 -22.51 -42.53 -18.68
N PHE A 13 -21.47 -41.76 -18.35
CA PHE A 13 -20.95 -40.69 -19.21
C PHE A 13 -20.22 -41.24 -20.44
N SER A 14 -20.40 -40.60 -21.59
CA SER A 14 -19.60 -40.89 -22.78
C SER A 14 -18.16 -40.38 -22.63
N LEU A 15 -17.19 -41.08 -23.23
CA LEU A 15 -15.81 -40.61 -23.32
C LEU A 15 -15.71 -39.23 -23.99
N ALA A 16 -16.51 -38.99 -25.03
CA ALA A 16 -16.52 -37.71 -25.74
C ALA A 16 -17.00 -36.57 -24.83
N GLU A 17 -18.06 -36.81 -24.05
CA GLU A 17 -18.60 -35.85 -23.09
C GLU A 17 -17.58 -35.52 -21.99
N THR A 18 -16.89 -36.53 -21.48
CA THR A 18 -15.85 -36.35 -20.45
C THR A 18 -14.68 -35.50 -20.98
N ILE A 19 -14.24 -35.73 -22.22
CA ILE A 19 -13.16 -34.95 -22.85
C ILE A 19 -13.59 -33.49 -23.06
N ILE A 20 -14.82 -33.26 -23.54
CA ILE A 20 -15.34 -31.90 -23.73
C ILE A 20 -15.48 -31.19 -22.38
N ALA A 21 -16.06 -31.85 -21.38
CA ALA A 21 -16.26 -31.28 -20.04
C ALA A 21 -14.92 -30.91 -19.37
N THR A 22 -13.94 -31.82 -19.42
CA THR A 22 -12.60 -31.55 -18.88
C THR A 22 -11.86 -30.46 -19.65
N GLY A 23 -12.04 -30.36 -20.97
CA GLY A 23 -11.51 -29.27 -21.79
C GLY A 23 -12.08 -27.90 -21.39
N ILE A 24 -13.40 -27.81 -21.21
CA ILE A 24 -14.05 -26.58 -20.75
C ILE A 24 -13.59 -26.23 -19.33
N MET A 25 -13.55 -27.21 -18.43
CA MET A 25 -13.06 -27.02 -17.06
C MET A 25 -11.63 -26.48 -17.03
N ALA A 26 -10.73 -27.05 -17.83
CA ALA A 26 -9.33 -26.60 -17.91
C ALA A 26 -9.24 -25.14 -18.39
N ALA A 27 -9.97 -24.78 -19.45
CA ALA A 27 -10.00 -23.42 -19.95
C ALA A 27 -10.58 -22.42 -18.91
N SER A 28 -11.66 -22.80 -18.22
CA SER A 28 -12.27 -21.96 -17.18
C SER A 28 -11.34 -21.73 -15.99
N ILE A 29 -10.65 -22.77 -15.50
CA ILE A 29 -9.69 -22.64 -14.38
C ILE A 29 -8.53 -21.73 -14.77
N ALA A 30 -8.00 -21.88 -15.99
CA ALA A 30 -6.93 -21.01 -16.49
C ALA A 30 -7.36 -19.53 -16.52
N GLY A 31 -8.58 -19.25 -16.99
CA GLY A 31 -9.14 -17.89 -17.00
C GLY A 31 -9.34 -17.31 -15.59
N LEU A 32 -9.88 -18.09 -14.66
CA LEU A 32 -10.08 -17.67 -13.26
C LEU A 32 -8.74 -17.40 -12.55
N GLY A 33 -7.71 -18.18 -12.84
CA GLY A 33 -6.36 -17.95 -12.30
C GLY A 33 -5.80 -16.58 -12.66
N GLN A 34 -6.00 -16.14 -13.92
CA GLN A 34 -5.59 -14.81 -14.37
C GLN A 34 -6.37 -13.70 -13.64
N LEU A 35 -7.70 -13.84 -13.52
CA LEU A 35 -8.54 -12.87 -12.83
C LEU A 35 -8.17 -12.76 -11.33
N PHE A 36 -7.84 -13.90 -10.70
CA PHE A 36 -7.36 -13.94 -9.33
C PHE A 36 -6.02 -13.19 -9.17
N ALA A 37 -5.07 -13.39 -10.09
CA ALA A 37 -3.80 -12.69 -10.07
C ALA A 37 -3.97 -11.16 -10.19
N VAL A 38 -4.84 -10.70 -11.11
CA VAL A 38 -5.19 -9.28 -11.26
C VAL A 38 -5.84 -8.74 -9.99
N SER A 39 -6.75 -9.51 -9.37
CA SER A 39 -7.42 -9.12 -8.12
C SER A 39 -6.42 -8.94 -6.97
N VAL A 40 -5.45 -9.85 -6.82
CA VAL A 40 -4.40 -9.74 -5.80
C VAL A 40 -3.55 -8.48 -6.02
N LEU A 41 -3.15 -8.21 -7.26
CA LEU A 41 -2.37 -7.00 -7.59
C LEU A 41 -3.16 -5.73 -7.29
N SER A 42 -4.42 -5.67 -7.72
CA SER A 42 -5.32 -4.54 -7.48
C SER A 42 -5.50 -4.29 -5.98
N ASN A 43 -5.74 -5.34 -5.19
CA ASN A 43 -5.91 -5.23 -3.74
C ASN A 43 -4.62 -4.77 -3.03
N ARG A 44 -3.43 -5.20 -3.50
CA ARG A 44 -2.15 -4.70 -2.98
C ARG A 44 -1.95 -3.22 -3.26
N THR A 45 -2.18 -2.78 -4.49
CA THR A 45 -2.10 -1.35 -4.86
C THR A 45 -3.09 -0.52 -4.05
N ALA A 46 -4.33 -0.98 -3.92
CA ALA A 46 -5.35 -0.30 -3.12
C ALA A 46 -4.93 -0.17 -1.66
N ARG A 47 -4.44 -1.25 -1.03
CA ARG A 47 -3.91 -1.20 0.34
C ARG A 47 -2.77 -0.20 0.47
N ASN A 48 -1.81 -0.19 -0.45
CA ASN A 48 -0.66 0.71 -0.38
C ASN A 48 -1.11 2.18 -0.44
N THR A 49 -2.07 2.52 -1.30
CA THR A 49 -2.65 3.87 -1.37
C THR A 49 -3.37 4.26 -0.09
N THR A 50 -4.16 3.36 0.51
CA THR A 50 -4.85 3.62 1.78
C THR A 50 -3.86 3.78 2.94
N PHE A 51 -2.82 2.96 3.03
CA PHE A 51 -1.80 3.13 4.04
C PHE A 51 -1.01 4.43 3.85
N ALA A 52 -0.65 4.77 2.61
CA ALA A 52 0.05 6.01 2.32
C ALA A 52 -0.76 7.26 2.74
N SER A 53 -2.09 7.26 2.56
CA SER A 53 -2.92 8.40 2.99
C SER A 53 -3.02 8.53 4.52
N VAL A 54 -3.11 7.40 5.24
CA VAL A 54 -3.11 7.40 6.70
C VAL A 54 -1.76 7.88 7.24
N LEU A 55 -0.65 7.37 6.68
CA LEU A 55 0.70 7.76 7.08
C LEU A 55 0.99 9.23 6.75
N ALA A 56 0.55 9.72 5.59
CA ALA A 56 0.63 11.14 5.25
C ALA A 56 -0.14 12.01 6.25
N THR A 57 -1.33 11.57 6.68
CA THR A 57 -2.11 12.26 7.71
C THR A 57 -1.38 12.31 9.05
N GLN A 58 -0.76 11.20 9.46
CA GLN A 58 0.07 11.16 10.67
C GLN A 58 1.27 12.10 10.57
N LYS A 59 1.94 12.14 9.42
CA LYS A 59 3.06 13.07 9.19
C LYS A 59 2.60 14.52 9.21
N MET A 60 1.44 14.83 8.63
CA MET A 60 0.85 16.17 8.72
C MET A 60 0.60 16.56 10.18
N GLU A 61 0.14 15.64 11.03
CA GLU A 61 -0.03 15.92 12.45
C GLU A 61 1.32 16.18 13.15
N GLN A 62 2.36 15.41 12.82
CA GLN A 62 3.71 15.67 13.31
C GLN A 62 4.19 17.07 12.90
N LEU A 63 4.00 17.47 11.65
CA LEU A 63 4.38 18.80 11.14
C LEU A 63 3.58 19.92 11.79
N ARG A 64 2.29 19.69 12.09
CA ARG A 64 1.42 20.66 12.80
C ARG A 64 1.86 20.89 14.24
N GLY A 65 2.56 19.94 14.85
CA GLY A 65 3.13 20.08 16.18
C GLY A 65 4.38 20.98 16.24
N LEU A 66 5.00 21.29 15.10
CA LEU A 66 6.18 22.16 15.07
C LEU A 66 5.80 23.63 15.23
N THR A 67 6.70 24.41 15.81
CA THR A 67 6.49 25.85 16.01
C THR A 67 6.48 26.57 14.66
N TYR A 68 5.37 27.24 14.37
CA TYR A 68 5.21 28.14 13.22
C TYR A 68 4.28 29.29 13.59
N GLY A 69 4.80 30.51 13.67
CA GLY A 69 4.02 31.67 14.07
C GLY A 69 4.88 32.91 14.33
N PHE A 70 4.44 33.74 15.27
CA PHE A 70 5.13 34.95 15.70
C PHE A 70 5.25 34.97 17.21
N ASP A 71 6.35 35.53 17.72
CA ASP A 71 6.52 35.82 19.16
C ASP A 71 5.71 37.07 19.56
N THR A 72 5.62 37.33 20.86
CA THR A 72 5.04 38.52 21.53
C THR A 72 5.51 39.86 20.95
N LEU A 73 6.72 39.92 20.40
CA LEU A 73 7.29 41.09 19.72
C LEU A 73 6.92 41.19 18.23
N GLY A 74 6.10 40.26 17.72
CA GLY A 74 5.72 40.18 16.30
C GLY A 74 6.81 39.62 15.39
N LEU A 75 7.89 39.07 15.96
CA LEU A 75 8.98 38.45 15.19
C LEU A 75 8.59 37.04 14.74
N PRO A 76 8.89 36.63 13.49
CA PRO A 76 8.56 35.29 13.01
C PRO A 76 9.35 34.24 13.80
N LEU A 77 8.63 33.20 14.24
CA LEU A 77 9.16 32.05 14.94
C LEU A 77 8.83 30.81 14.11
N THR A 78 9.86 30.11 13.64
CA THR A 78 9.72 28.90 12.84
C THR A 78 10.76 27.89 13.28
N ASP A 79 10.30 26.68 13.61
CA ASP A 79 11.18 25.56 13.89
C ASP A 79 11.86 25.11 12.58
N THR A 80 13.18 25.26 12.52
CA THR A 80 14.02 24.85 11.39
C THR A 80 15.07 23.82 11.80
N SER A 81 15.00 23.29 13.02
CA SER A 81 16.03 22.43 13.62
C SER A 81 15.56 21.03 13.98
N SER A 82 14.26 20.81 14.17
CA SER A 82 13.75 19.49 14.54
C SER A 82 14.08 18.42 13.51
N ASN A 83 14.49 17.26 14.00
CA ASN A 83 14.74 16.05 13.23
C ASN A 83 13.46 15.21 13.10
N LEU A 84 12.88 15.30 11.90
CA LEU A 84 11.66 14.62 11.49
C LEU A 84 11.88 13.17 11.02
N ALA A 85 13.14 12.71 10.95
CA ALA A 85 13.51 11.37 10.48
C ALA A 85 13.43 10.28 11.55
N VAL A 86 13.31 10.69 12.81
CA VAL A 86 13.25 9.79 13.97
C VAL A 86 11.88 9.88 14.64
N ASN A 87 11.43 8.78 15.24
CA ASN A 87 10.20 8.73 16.02
C ASN A 87 10.51 8.24 17.45
N PRO A 88 10.23 9.03 18.50
CA PRO A 88 9.70 10.40 18.46
C PRO A 88 10.69 11.39 17.81
N LEU A 89 10.16 12.49 17.26
CA LEU A 89 10.98 13.55 16.65
C LEU A 89 11.98 14.14 17.65
N SER A 90 13.19 14.42 17.19
CA SER A 90 14.22 15.03 18.04
C SER A 90 14.19 16.56 17.86
N PRO A 91 14.33 17.38 18.91
CA PRO A 91 14.28 18.85 18.80
C PRO A 91 15.40 19.48 17.94
N THR A 92 16.47 18.74 17.68
CA THR A 92 17.64 19.21 16.93
C THR A 92 18.13 18.18 15.92
N GLY A 93 18.89 18.65 14.92
CA GLY A 93 19.61 17.80 13.98
C GLY A 93 18.87 17.46 12.69
N GLY A 94 17.81 18.21 12.36
CA GLY A 94 17.10 18.07 11.09
C GLY A 94 16.75 19.39 10.42
N LYS A 95 15.73 19.35 9.56
CA LYS A 95 15.30 20.48 8.74
C LYS A 95 14.06 21.21 9.29
N GLY A 96 13.34 20.65 10.25
CA GLY A 96 12.07 21.21 10.73
C GLY A 96 11.15 21.60 9.58
N LEU A 97 10.65 22.84 9.62
CA LEU A 97 9.83 23.50 8.59
C LEU A 97 10.65 24.36 7.62
N SER A 98 11.95 24.08 7.48
CA SER A 98 12.79 24.76 6.48
C SER A 98 12.18 24.61 5.08
N PRO A 99 12.21 25.65 4.22
CA PRO A 99 11.70 25.55 2.85
C PRO A 99 12.38 24.41 2.08
N SER A 100 11.61 23.72 1.25
CA SER A 100 12.17 22.69 0.38
C SER A 100 13.00 23.28 -0.76
N PRO A 101 14.09 22.62 -1.19
CA PRO A 101 14.90 23.08 -2.30
C PRO A 101 14.16 22.94 -3.64
N THR A 102 14.63 23.64 -4.66
CA THR A 102 14.05 23.58 -6.01
C THR A 102 14.08 22.14 -6.54
N GLY A 103 12.94 21.68 -7.06
CA GLY A 103 12.81 20.33 -7.62
C GLY A 103 12.27 19.28 -6.64
N ALA A 104 12.06 19.61 -5.36
CA ALA A 104 11.50 18.68 -4.37
C ALA A 104 10.09 18.16 -4.69
N LEU A 105 9.35 18.84 -5.58
CA LEU A 105 8.07 18.37 -6.11
C LEU A 105 8.21 17.31 -7.21
N ARG A 106 9.37 17.26 -7.88
CA ARG A 106 9.63 16.39 -9.04
C ARG A 106 10.43 15.15 -8.64
N ALA A 107 11.23 15.24 -7.60
CA ALA A 107 12.07 14.17 -7.12
C ALA A 107 12.09 14.13 -5.60
N ASN A 108 12.19 12.91 -5.07
CA ASN A 108 12.40 12.67 -3.66
C ASN A 108 13.68 13.39 -3.20
N THR A 109 13.53 14.25 -2.20
CA THR A 109 14.62 15.08 -1.68
C THR A 109 14.87 14.72 -0.23
N ASP A 110 16.12 14.41 0.07
CA ASP A 110 16.60 14.12 1.43
C ASP A 110 16.14 15.19 2.43
N GLY A 111 15.61 14.76 3.58
CA GLY A 111 15.03 15.64 4.58
C GLY A 111 13.60 16.14 4.30
N TYR A 112 13.02 15.87 3.12
CA TYR A 112 11.67 16.32 2.73
C TYR A 112 10.72 15.19 2.34
N VAL A 113 11.18 13.94 2.35
CA VAL A 113 10.36 12.75 2.09
C VAL A 113 10.60 11.69 3.16
N ASP A 114 9.57 10.95 3.55
CA ASP A 114 9.74 9.77 4.39
C ASP A 114 9.64 8.50 3.56
N TYR A 115 10.60 7.61 3.76
CA TYR A 115 10.55 6.28 3.18
C TYR A 115 9.88 5.32 4.14
N LEU A 116 9.14 4.39 3.56
CA LEU A 116 8.41 3.35 4.25
C LEU A 116 8.89 1.99 3.77
N ASP A 117 8.99 1.03 4.67
CA ASP A 117 9.20 -0.37 4.30
C ASP A 117 7.90 -1.03 3.80
N VAL A 118 7.98 -2.31 3.44
CA VAL A 118 6.83 -3.11 2.98
C VAL A 118 5.72 -3.25 4.04
N TYR A 119 6.01 -2.96 5.30
CA TYR A 119 5.09 -3.00 6.42
C TYR A 119 4.56 -1.61 6.81
N GLY A 120 4.94 -0.55 6.09
CA GLY A 120 4.53 0.82 6.37
C GLY A 120 5.27 1.46 7.54
N LYS A 121 6.40 0.88 7.98
CA LYS A 121 7.26 1.48 9.01
C LYS A 121 8.18 2.50 8.37
N THR A 122 8.36 3.66 9.01
CA THR A 122 9.34 4.66 8.56
C THR A 122 10.76 4.10 8.63
N VAL A 123 11.49 4.19 7.52
CA VAL A 123 12.91 3.80 7.43
C VAL A 123 13.86 5.00 7.42
N GLY A 124 13.30 6.21 7.47
CA GLY A 124 14.00 7.48 7.61
C GLY A 124 13.66 8.47 6.50
N THR A 125 14.24 9.67 6.60
CA THR A 125 14.04 10.81 5.69
C THR A 125 15.30 10.99 4.82
N GLY A 126 15.74 9.92 4.15
CA GLY A 126 17.02 9.82 3.41
C GLY A 126 16.94 10.21 1.93
N GLY A 127 18.03 10.10 1.16
CA GLY A 127 18.02 10.23 -0.31
C GLY A 127 17.81 8.91 -1.07
N THR A 128 17.80 7.77 -0.37
CA THR A 128 17.77 6.43 -0.96
C THR A 128 16.77 5.53 -0.27
N THR A 129 15.90 4.89 -1.04
CA THR A 129 15.13 3.71 -0.60
C THR A 129 16.11 2.64 -0.11
N ILE A 130 15.93 2.11 1.09
CA ILE A 130 16.57 0.85 1.47
C ILE A 130 16.02 -0.24 0.52
N PRO A 131 16.86 -1.06 -0.12
CA PRO A 131 16.44 -2.06 -1.10
C PRO A 131 15.49 -3.11 -0.54
#